data_AF-A0A6N8FL40-F1
#
_entry.id   AF-A0A6N8FL40-F1
#
_cell.length_a   1.000
_cell.length_b   1.000
_cell.length_c   1.000
_cell.angle_alpha   90.00
_cell.angle_beta   90.00
_cell.angle_gamma   90.00
#
_symmetry.space_group_name_H-M   'P 1'
#
loop_
_entity.id
_entity.type
_entity.pdbx_description
1 polymer ?
#
loop_
_entity_poly.entity_id
_entity_poly.type
_entity_poly.pdbx_seq_one_letter_code
_entity_poly.pdbx_strand_id
1 'polypeptide(L)'
;MRSHKGYMEAQGVTVPFTMSIIIGSTKKLAILLPDREYTSQGPLFWYANQVYFGEGFDTLQFHYPTKDIEEQDLPMIVNEMIVSFLQKQDYDSIHFISMGMGSTIVAYLLTHQLYPNAHAVWFSPYIHDPNVLEALLNRPNRGLIFLGEMGDLIEEEGAQLIDEKDHLIVAHVAGGNDLLEEESPEFNIHNMGSMIQAIQQFIKKEEIELIEEKTKIQVYFRLYGDDFPLDEVTEKLGLEPTKTEKKGEEIIPPNGRVNPHFRRYYPDTCWEFDIGYEESIDLDEQLDKFMRSFRSKTFLINELREKYDLKSFIQVVLQVENGESPALRLNKKIIRFAHQIQTEFIDFDMYVMPYDENLRFESDGVNFKGRNMD
;
A
#
# COMPACT_ATOMS: atom_id res chain seq x y z
N MET A 1 -3.41 27.14 1.51
CA MET A 1 -2.78 26.96 2.82
C MET A 1 -2.08 28.25 3.23
N ARG A 2 -2.48 28.88 4.35
CA ARG A 2 -1.65 29.93 4.97
C ARG A 2 -0.81 29.26 6.04
N SER A 3 0.50 29.24 5.85
CA SER A 3 1.43 28.71 6.86
C SER A 3 2.03 29.86 7.67
N HIS A 4 2.07 29.69 8.99
CA HIS A 4 2.68 30.60 9.94
C HIS A 4 3.74 29.85 10.74
N LYS A 5 4.95 30.41 10.81
CA LYS A 5 6.01 29.92 11.68
C LYS A 5 6.11 30.80 12.91
N GLY A 6 6.32 30.19 14.07
CA GLY A 6 6.44 30.92 15.33
C GLY A 6 7.21 30.11 16.37
N TYR A 7 7.18 30.62 17.60
CA TYR A 7 7.79 29.99 18.76
C TYR A 7 6.78 29.93 19.90
N MET A 8 6.81 28.86 20.66
CA MET A 8 6.09 28.72 21.93
C MET A 8 7.10 28.59 23.07
N GLU A 9 6.73 29.09 24.24
CA GLU A 9 7.59 29.09 25.41
C GLU A 9 6.85 28.50 26.61
N ALA A 10 7.53 27.60 27.33
CA ALA A 10 7.06 26.98 28.57
C ALA A 10 8.28 26.54 29.38
N GLN A 11 8.24 26.70 30.71
CA GLN A 11 9.33 26.30 31.62
C GLN A 11 10.74 26.79 31.21
N GLY A 12 10.85 27.96 30.59
CA GLY A 12 12.13 28.51 30.10
C GLY A 12 12.66 27.87 28.82
N VAL A 13 11.91 26.95 28.22
CA VAL A 13 12.20 26.30 26.95
C VAL A 13 11.43 26.98 25.83
N THR A 14 12.09 27.21 24.69
CA THR A 14 11.48 27.77 23.47
C THR A 14 11.44 26.72 22.38
N VAL A 15 10.25 26.40 21.86
CA VAL A 15 10.06 25.43 20.78
C VAL A 15 9.49 26.14 19.53
N PRO A 16 10.20 26.07 18.38
CA PRO A 16 9.62 26.49 17.11
C PRO A 16 8.42 25.62 16.72
N PHE A 17 7.44 26.23 16.07
CA PHE A 17 6.29 25.53 15.49
C PHE A 17 5.97 26.02 14.08
N THR A 18 5.24 25.22 13.33
CA THR A 18 4.61 25.62 12.07
C THR A 18 3.12 25.33 12.13
N MET A 19 2.31 26.34 11.89
CA MET A 19 0.86 26.23 11.84
C MET A 19 0.37 26.40 10.41
N SER A 20 -0.58 25.57 9.99
CA SER A 20 -1.28 25.72 8.71
C SER A 20 -2.76 25.96 8.97
N ILE A 21 -3.28 27.07 8.47
CA ILE A 21 -4.66 27.51 8.74
C ILE A 21 -5.49 27.47 7.45
N ILE A 22 -6.69 26.92 7.56
CA ILE A 22 -7.71 26.89 6.52
C ILE A 22 -8.45 28.24 6.49
N ILE A 23 -8.67 28.76 5.28
CA ILE A 23 -9.46 29.98 5.09
C ILE A 23 -10.93 29.62 5.25
N GLY A 24 -11.63 30.27 6.19
CA GLY A 24 -13.07 30.05 6.43
C GLY A 24 -13.43 29.56 7.83
N SER A 25 -12.45 29.43 8.73
CA SER A 25 -12.54 28.86 10.09
C SER A 25 -12.89 27.37 10.12
N THR A 26 -12.20 26.62 10.96
CA THR A 26 -12.45 25.20 11.24
C THR A 26 -12.38 24.98 12.74
N LYS A 27 -13.03 23.90 13.20
CA LYS A 27 -12.99 23.45 14.59
C LYS A 27 -12.19 22.15 14.76
N LYS A 28 -11.42 21.77 13.73
CA LYS A 28 -10.60 20.57 13.71
C LYS A 28 -9.13 20.95 13.74
N LEU A 29 -8.35 20.33 14.63
CA LEU A 29 -6.91 20.56 14.78
C LEU A 29 -6.14 19.24 14.78
N ALA A 30 -5.11 19.15 13.95
CA ALA A 30 -4.14 18.06 13.95
C ALA A 30 -2.82 18.56 14.54
N ILE A 31 -2.33 17.90 15.58
CA ILE A 31 -1.09 18.25 16.27
C ILE A 31 -0.03 17.19 15.96
N LEU A 32 1.04 17.62 15.30
CA LEU A 32 2.12 16.76 14.79
C LEU A 32 3.33 16.84 15.74
N LEU A 33 3.68 15.71 16.33
CA LEU A 33 4.69 15.52 17.37
C LEU A 33 5.77 14.54 16.85
N PRO A 34 6.83 15.05 16.20
CA PRO A 34 7.87 14.24 15.55
C PRO A 34 8.72 13.38 16.51
N ASP A 35 9.58 12.53 15.96
CA ASP A 35 10.64 11.93 16.76
C ASP A 35 11.83 12.92 16.93
N ARG A 36 12.77 12.59 17.83
CA ARG A 36 14.02 13.33 18.04
C ARG A 36 14.86 13.43 16.76
N GLU A 37 14.95 12.35 16.00
CA GLU A 37 15.77 12.28 14.78
C GLU A 37 14.95 12.42 13.50
N TYR A 38 13.62 12.26 13.60
CA TYR A 38 12.69 12.39 12.48
C TYR A 38 11.78 13.61 12.62
N THR A 39 12.15 14.72 11.97
CA THR A 39 11.39 15.98 12.06
C THR A 39 10.05 15.94 11.32
N SER A 40 9.18 16.92 11.57
CA SER A 40 7.90 17.07 10.85
C SER A 40 8.04 17.41 9.35
N GLN A 41 9.28 17.60 8.86
CA GLN A 41 9.58 17.74 7.44
C GLN A 41 9.86 16.39 6.75
N GLY A 42 10.00 15.30 7.50
CA GLY A 42 10.17 13.97 6.93
C GLY A 42 8.90 13.48 6.23
N PRO A 43 9.01 12.56 5.24
CA PRO A 43 7.90 12.09 4.43
C PRO A 43 6.62 11.72 5.21
N LEU A 44 6.73 10.92 6.28
CA LEU A 44 5.57 10.46 7.07
C LEU A 44 4.74 11.64 7.58
N PHE A 45 5.38 12.59 8.26
CA PHE A 45 4.72 13.78 8.79
C PHE A 45 4.32 14.77 7.72
N TRP A 46 5.13 14.92 6.66
CA TRP A 46 4.80 15.81 5.55
C TRP A 46 3.48 15.40 4.90
N TYR A 47 3.34 14.11 4.56
CA TYR A 47 2.16 13.61 3.87
C TYR A 47 0.96 13.51 4.82
N ALA A 48 1.14 13.05 6.05
CA ALA A 48 0.09 13.08 7.06
C ALA A 48 -0.46 14.52 7.24
N ASN A 49 0.42 15.53 7.31
CA ASN A 49 0.01 16.93 7.37
C ASN A 49 -0.87 17.34 6.18
N GLN A 50 -0.54 16.92 4.95
CA GLN A 50 -1.36 17.25 3.78
C GLN A 50 -2.72 16.56 3.82
N VAL A 51 -2.77 15.29 4.24
CA VAL A 51 -4.04 14.56 4.39
C VAL A 51 -4.94 15.29 5.38
N TYR A 52 -4.43 15.58 6.59
CA TYR A 52 -5.19 16.29 7.61
C TYR A 52 -5.66 17.67 7.12
N PHE A 53 -4.80 18.44 6.47
CA PHE A 53 -5.17 19.74 5.91
C PHE A 53 -6.24 19.62 4.82
N GLY A 54 -6.12 18.61 3.95
CA GLY A 54 -7.11 18.29 2.91
C GLY A 54 -8.47 17.88 3.48
N GLU A 55 -8.48 17.23 4.64
CA GLU A 55 -9.68 16.79 5.37
C GLU A 55 -10.26 17.85 6.34
N GLY A 56 -9.81 19.09 6.21
CA GLY A 56 -10.41 20.22 6.90
C GLY A 56 -9.84 20.51 8.29
N PHE A 57 -8.67 19.97 8.64
CA PHE A 57 -7.97 20.29 9.88
C PHE A 57 -7.02 21.48 9.69
N ASP A 58 -7.03 22.40 10.65
CA ASP A 58 -5.84 23.21 10.88
C ASP A 58 -4.75 22.29 11.42
N THR A 59 -3.48 22.57 11.12
CA THR A 59 -2.37 21.74 11.58
C THR A 59 -1.37 22.54 12.41
N LEU A 60 -0.88 21.94 13.49
CA LEU A 60 0.15 22.48 14.37
C LEU A 60 1.29 21.49 14.46
N GLN A 61 2.43 21.83 13.87
CA GLN A 61 3.65 21.03 13.85
C GLN A 61 4.64 21.58 14.86
N PHE A 62 5.05 20.76 15.82
CA PHE A 62 6.13 21.09 16.74
C PHE A 62 7.49 20.77 16.11
N HIS A 63 8.48 21.61 16.39
CA HIS A 63 9.88 21.45 15.97
C HIS A 63 10.79 21.60 17.19
N TYR A 64 10.66 20.72 18.18
CA TYR A 64 11.44 20.85 19.41
C TYR A 64 12.95 20.62 19.17
N PRO A 65 13.82 21.50 19.69
CA PRO A 65 15.25 21.26 19.71
C PRO A 65 15.54 20.20 20.78
N THR A 66 16.07 19.06 20.35
CA THR A 66 16.28 17.91 21.25
C THR A 66 17.57 18.00 22.07
N LYS A 67 18.32 19.09 21.97
CA LYS A 67 19.59 19.28 22.72
C LYS A 67 19.42 20.05 24.02
N ASP A 68 18.33 20.82 24.16
CA ASP A 68 18.15 21.78 25.26
C ASP A 68 17.05 21.37 26.24
N ILE A 69 16.45 20.18 26.04
CA ILE A 69 15.33 19.67 26.84
C ILE A 69 15.66 18.25 27.27
N GLU A 70 15.56 17.97 28.57
CA GLU A 70 15.61 16.61 29.10
C GLU A 70 14.36 15.85 28.65
N GLU A 71 14.54 14.65 28.08
CA GLU A 71 13.45 13.89 27.44
C GLU A 71 12.26 13.64 28.39
N GLN A 72 12.55 13.41 29.67
CA GLN A 72 11.54 13.19 30.72
C GLN A 72 10.62 14.40 30.96
N ASP A 73 11.10 15.62 30.69
CA ASP A 73 10.34 16.86 30.94
C ASP A 73 9.54 17.30 29.69
N LEU A 74 9.89 16.75 28.52
CA LEU A 74 9.29 17.11 27.24
C LEU A 74 7.74 16.98 27.22
N PRO A 75 7.12 15.90 27.73
CA PRO A 75 5.65 15.76 27.71
C PRO A 75 4.93 16.89 28.46
N MET A 76 5.42 17.25 29.65
CA MET A 76 4.83 18.30 30.47
C MET A 76 5.00 19.68 29.80
N ILE A 77 6.21 19.98 29.30
CA ILE A 77 6.53 21.25 28.65
C ILE A 77 5.68 21.45 27.40
N VAL A 78 5.61 20.44 26.54
CA VAL A 78 4.82 20.52 25.29
C VAL A 78 3.33 20.59 25.60
N ASN A 79 2.84 19.89 26.63
CA ASN A 79 1.45 20.04 27.07
C ASN A 79 1.14 21.50 27.48
N GLU A 80 1.98 22.15 28.28
CA GLU A 80 1.79 23.57 28.64
C GLU A 80 1.72 24.48 27.41
N MET A 81 2.56 24.22 26.41
CA MET A 81 2.53 24.96 25.13
C MET A 81 1.22 24.73 24.37
N ILE A 82 0.75 23.47 24.27
CA ILE A 82 -0.52 23.14 23.63
C ILE A 82 -1.68 23.81 24.37
N VAL A 83 -1.72 23.75 25.71
CA VAL A 83 -2.77 24.39 26.52
C VAL A 83 -2.79 25.91 26.29
N SER A 84 -1.63 26.56 26.33
CA SER A 84 -1.50 28.01 26.05
C SER A 84 -1.96 28.39 24.65
N PHE A 85 -1.70 27.53 23.67
CA PHE A 85 -2.18 27.71 22.30
C PHE A 85 -3.70 27.55 22.19
N LEU A 86 -4.25 26.49 22.76
CA LEU A 86 -5.67 26.17 22.71
C LEU A 86 -6.54 27.18 23.46
N GLN A 87 -6.04 27.84 24.51
CA GLN A 87 -6.76 28.93 25.20
C GLN A 87 -7.17 30.08 24.27
N LYS A 88 -6.52 30.22 23.11
CA LYS A 88 -6.77 31.30 22.15
C LYS A 88 -7.61 30.85 20.95
N GLN A 89 -8.03 29.58 20.92
CA GLN A 89 -8.68 28.94 19.78
C GLN A 89 -9.88 28.10 20.24
N ASP A 90 -10.81 27.79 19.33
CA ASP A 90 -12.00 27.00 19.62
C ASP A 90 -12.03 25.75 18.72
N TYR A 91 -11.36 24.68 19.16
CA TYR A 91 -11.31 23.40 18.45
C TYR A 91 -12.09 22.34 19.23
N ASP A 92 -13.02 21.67 18.55
CA ASP A 92 -13.87 20.61 19.11
C ASP A 92 -13.33 19.20 18.79
N SER A 93 -12.48 19.08 17.77
CA SER A 93 -11.92 17.80 17.30
C SER A 93 -10.40 17.91 17.20
N ILE A 94 -9.68 17.21 18.08
CA ILE A 94 -8.22 17.21 18.14
C ILE A 94 -7.69 15.83 17.77
N HIS A 95 -6.79 15.77 16.80
CA HIS A 95 -6.06 14.57 16.43
C HIS A 95 -4.58 14.76 16.73
N PHE A 96 -3.95 13.76 17.32
CA PHE A 96 -2.50 13.71 17.50
C PHE A 96 -1.86 12.82 16.45
N ILE A 97 -0.69 13.21 15.96
CA ILE A 97 0.13 12.41 15.07
C ILE A 97 1.52 12.38 15.69
N SER A 98 2.01 11.19 16.03
CA SER A 98 3.26 11.04 16.77
C SER A 98 4.16 9.96 16.22
N MET A 99 5.46 10.11 16.48
CA MET A 99 6.47 9.09 16.19
C MET A 99 7.54 9.07 17.26
N GLY A 100 8.07 7.89 17.59
CA GLY A 100 9.18 7.73 18.52
C GLY A 100 8.96 8.53 19.80
N MET A 101 9.86 9.48 20.11
CA MET A 101 9.74 10.34 21.29
C MET A 101 8.44 11.14 21.38
N GLY A 102 7.86 11.56 20.25
CA GLY A 102 6.56 12.25 20.23
C GLY A 102 5.43 11.41 20.82
N SER A 103 5.58 10.08 20.86
CA SER A 103 4.61 9.17 21.46
C SER A 103 4.51 9.36 22.98
N THR A 104 5.60 9.75 23.66
CA THR A 104 5.59 9.98 25.12
C THR A 104 4.73 11.19 25.48
N ILE A 105 4.71 12.22 24.62
CA ILE A 105 3.86 13.40 24.76
C ILE A 105 2.39 12.98 24.62
N VAL A 106 2.03 12.26 23.56
CA VAL A 106 0.64 11.80 23.37
C VAL A 106 0.21 10.89 24.52
N ALA A 107 1.07 9.96 24.95
CA ALA A 107 0.81 9.07 26.07
C ALA A 107 0.51 9.84 27.37
N TYR A 108 1.31 10.85 27.68
CA TYR A 108 1.07 11.75 28.81
C TYR A 108 -0.31 12.44 28.72
N LEU A 109 -0.65 12.97 27.54
CA LEU A 109 -1.92 13.66 27.30
C LEU A 109 -3.13 12.75 27.49
N LEU A 110 -3.06 11.52 26.99
CA LEU A 110 -4.16 10.56 27.05
C LEU A 110 -4.31 9.94 28.45
N THR A 111 -3.20 9.59 29.12
CA THR A 111 -3.23 9.02 30.48
C THR A 111 -3.78 10.01 31.51
N HIS A 112 -3.49 11.30 31.35
CA HIS A 112 -4.02 12.37 32.21
C HIS A 112 -5.42 12.85 31.80
N GLN A 113 -6.04 12.25 30.79
CA GLN A 113 -7.38 12.59 30.28
C GLN A 113 -7.55 14.07 29.92
N LEU A 114 -6.47 14.72 29.45
CA LEU A 114 -6.50 16.13 29.07
C LEU A 114 -7.32 16.34 27.79
N TYR A 115 -7.38 15.32 26.93
CA TYR A 115 -8.12 15.30 25.67
C TYR A 115 -8.87 13.97 25.49
N PRO A 116 -9.95 13.72 26.25
CA PRO A 116 -10.59 12.40 26.33
C PRO A 116 -11.23 11.93 25.02
N ASN A 117 -11.55 12.85 24.11
CA ASN A 117 -12.13 12.55 22.80
C ASN A 117 -11.11 12.66 21.64
N ALA A 118 -9.82 12.82 21.94
CA ALA A 118 -8.82 12.91 20.89
C ALA A 118 -8.60 11.57 20.20
N HIS A 119 -8.32 11.63 18.91
CA HIS A 119 -7.83 10.48 18.14
C HIS A 119 -6.32 10.59 17.95
N ALA A 120 -5.64 9.46 17.73
CA ALA A 120 -4.20 9.45 17.56
C ALA A 120 -3.73 8.56 16.41
N VAL A 121 -2.79 9.06 15.61
CA VAL A 121 -2.02 8.28 14.63
C VAL A 121 -0.61 8.11 15.19
N TRP A 122 -0.14 6.87 15.28
CA TRP A 122 1.15 6.52 15.85
C TRP A 122 2.01 5.85 14.78
N PHE A 123 3.11 6.48 14.40
CA PHE A 123 4.16 5.83 13.61
C PHE A 123 5.20 5.26 14.58
N SER A 124 5.40 3.95 14.61
CA SER A 124 6.41 3.29 15.46
C SER A 124 6.45 3.86 16.90
N PRO A 125 5.36 3.72 17.67
CA PRO A 125 5.29 4.27 19.03
C PRO A 125 6.40 3.70 19.91
N TYR A 126 7.01 4.51 20.78
CA TYR A 126 8.07 4.08 21.68
C TYR A 126 7.51 3.27 22.87
N ILE A 127 7.11 2.02 22.62
CA ILE A 127 6.40 1.15 23.58
C ILE A 127 7.27 0.65 24.74
N HIS A 128 8.59 0.79 24.63
CA HIS A 128 9.51 0.57 25.75
C HIS A 128 9.29 1.57 26.91
N ASP A 129 8.70 2.75 26.64
CA ASP A 129 8.22 3.63 27.69
C ASP A 129 6.91 3.06 28.27
N PRO A 130 6.86 2.72 29.56
CA PRO A 130 5.68 2.11 30.17
C PRO A 130 4.45 3.00 30.12
N ASN A 131 4.61 4.33 30.07
CA ASN A 131 3.48 5.25 29.94
C ASN A 131 2.88 5.19 28.53
N VAL A 132 3.71 5.00 27.50
CA VAL A 132 3.25 4.83 26.11
C VAL A 132 2.46 3.54 25.99
N LEU A 133 3.00 2.44 26.50
CA LEU A 133 2.30 1.16 26.49
C LEU A 133 0.99 1.23 27.30
N GLU A 134 1.00 1.81 28.50
CA GLU A 134 -0.21 2.02 29.31
C GLU A 134 -1.26 2.87 28.58
N ALA A 135 -0.84 3.91 27.87
CA ALA A 135 -1.74 4.76 27.10
C ALA A 135 -2.43 3.96 25.98
N LEU A 136 -1.66 3.16 25.23
CA LEU A 136 -2.17 2.33 24.15
C LEU A 136 -3.09 1.21 24.65
N LEU A 137 -2.70 0.50 25.71
CA LEU A 137 -3.45 -0.68 26.17
C LEU A 137 -4.74 -0.36 26.93
N ASN A 138 -4.78 0.78 27.64
CA ASN A 138 -5.79 1.01 28.68
C ASN A 138 -6.59 2.32 28.54
N ARG A 139 -6.37 3.12 27.48
CA ARG A 139 -7.17 4.33 27.22
C ARG A 139 -8.15 4.08 26.07
N PRO A 140 -9.39 4.60 26.12
CA PRO A 140 -10.42 4.33 25.11
C PRO A 140 -10.26 5.19 23.85
N ASN A 141 -9.21 6.00 23.75
CA ASN A 141 -8.98 6.90 22.62
C ASN A 141 -8.73 6.10 21.35
N ARG A 142 -9.49 6.40 20.29
CA ARG A 142 -9.33 5.72 19.00
C ARG A 142 -7.94 5.98 18.42
N GLY A 143 -7.25 4.91 18.01
CA GLY A 143 -5.88 4.98 17.51
C GLY A 143 -5.70 4.27 16.17
N LEU A 144 -4.86 4.82 15.30
CA LEU A 144 -4.28 4.12 14.15
C LEU A 144 -2.78 3.99 14.40
N ILE A 145 -2.24 2.78 14.33
CA ILE A 145 -0.85 2.48 14.65
C ILE A 145 -0.20 1.86 13.42
N PHE A 146 1.00 2.34 13.09
CA PHE A 146 1.86 1.74 12.08
C PHE A 146 3.10 1.15 12.75
N LEU A 147 3.38 -0.12 12.48
CA LEU A 147 4.57 -0.86 12.93
C LEU A 147 5.29 -1.41 11.69
N GLY A 148 6.62 -1.38 11.66
CA GLY A 148 7.39 -1.96 10.54
C GLY A 148 7.69 -3.44 10.78
N GLU A 149 7.44 -4.31 9.78
CA GLU A 149 7.66 -5.77 9.85
C GLU A 149 9.09 -6.20 10.22
N MET A 150 10.06 -5.39 9.86
CA MET A 150 11.49 -5.58 10.14
C MET A 150 11.98 -4.63 11.24
N GLY A 151 11.07 -3.95 11.93
CA GLY A 151 11.37 -3.07 13.07
C GLY A 151 11.53 -3.85 14.37
N ASP A 152 12.19 -3.23 15.35
CA ASP A 152 12.54 -3.88 16.62
C ASP A 152 11.29 -4.21 17.46
N LEU A 153 10.20 -3.46 17.25
CA LEU A 153 9.00 -3.52 18.08
C LEU A 153 8.15 -4.78 17.87
N ILE A 154 8.22 -5.45 16.72
CA ILE A 154 7.27 -6.52 16.38
C ILE A 154 7.45 -7.78 17.20
N GLU A 155 8.67 -8.04 17.67
CA GLU A 155 8.96 -9.18 18.53
C GLU A 155 8.60 -8.92 20.00
N GLU A 156 8.20 -7.69 20.35
CA GLU A 156 7.85 -7.34 21.72
C GLU A 156 6.45 -7.82 22.10
N GLU A 157 6.34 -8.37 23.32
CA GLU A 157 5.06 -8.74 23.94
C GLU A 157 4.08 -7.55 23.97
N GLY A 158 4.58 -6.32 24.16
CA GLY A 158 3.78 -5.10 24.13
C GLY A 158 3.07 -4.87 22.79
N ALA A 159 3.74 -5.12 21.66
CA ALA A 159 3.15 -4.97 20.33
C ALA A 159 2.04 -6.00 20.08
N GLN A 160 2.23 -7.24 20.53
CA GLN A 160 1.21 -8.28 20.44
C GLN A 160 -0.05 -7.92 21.25
N LEU A 161 0.11 -7.35 22.45
CA LEU A 161 -1.01 -6.89 23.28
C LEU A 161 -1.73 -5.68 22.66
N ILE A 162 -1.04 -4.87 21.87
CA ILE A 162 -1.61 -3.72 21.14
C ILE A 162 -2.53 -4.21 20.01
N ASP A 163 -2.13 -5.27 19.27
CA ASP A 163 -2.96 -5.88 18.22
C ASP A 163 -4.33 -6.38 18.73
N GLU A 164 -4.44 -6.70 20.01
CA GLU A 164 -5.67 -7.26 20.61
C GLU A 164 -6.69 -6.18 21.01
N LYS A 165 -6.40 -4.89 20.83
CA LYS A 165 -7.23 -3.79 21.35
C LYS A 165 -8.26 -3.30 20.34
N ASP A 166 -9.54 -3.37 20.73
CA ASP A 166 -10.67 -2.94 19.90
C ASP A 166 -10.66 -1.45 19.52
N HIS A 167 -10.09 -0.58 20.35
CA HIS A 167 -10.01 0.86 20.08
C HIS A 167 -8.83 1.25 19.18
N LEU A 168 -7.99 0.28 18.81
CA LEU A 168 -6.81 0.49 17.97
C LEU A 168 -6.98 -0.23 16.63
N ILE A 169 -6.54 0.44 15.57
CA ILE A 169 -6.38 -0.16 14.25
C ILE A 169 -4.87 -0.26 14.04
N VAL A 170 -4.35 -1.48 13.89
CA VAL A 170 -2.91 -1.73 13.79
C VAL A 170 -2.55 -2.18 12.39
N ALA A 171 -1.67 -1.42 11.76
CA ALA A 171 -1.13 -1.63 10.43
C ALA A 171 0.35 -2.02 10.53
N HIS A 172 0.70 -3.18 9.99
CA HIS A 172 2.06 -3.69 9.86
C HIS A 172 2.57 -3.37 8.44
N VAL A 173 3.63 -2.58 8.33
CA VAL A 173 4.20 -2.10 7.07
C VAL A 173 5.20 -3.13 6.57
N ALA A 174 4.89 -3.74 5.42
CA ALA A 174 5.64 -4.86 4.88
C ALA A 174 7.09 -4.48 4.57
N GLY A 175 8.04 -5.27 5.08
CA GLY A 175 9.48 -5.01 4.96
C GLY A 175 9.98 -3.72 5.65
N GLY A 176 9.10 -2.94 6.29
CA GLY A 176 9.44 -1.66 6.90
C GLY A 176 10.25 -1.83 8.18
N ASN A 177 11.25 -0.97 8.38
CA ASN A 177 11.96 -0.81 9.65
C ASN A 177 11.22 0.14 10.62
N ASP A 178 11.87 0.63 11.68
CA ASP A 178 11.27 1.59 12.63
C ASP A 178 10.87 2.94 12.00
N LEU A 179 11.43 3.29 10.84
CA LEU A 179 11.02 4.45 10.04
C LEU A 179 9.92 4.11 9.02
N LEU A 180 9.43 2.86 9.04
CA LEU A 180 8.42 2.32 8.12
C LEU A 180 8.89 2.30 6.65
N GLU A 181 10.21 2.23 6.46
CA GLU A 181 10.87 2.18 5.16
C GLU A 181 11.67 0.87 5.03
N GLU A 182 11.75 0.35 3.81
CA GLU A 182 12.62 -0.73 3.39
C GLU A 182 13.80 -0.22 2.53
N GLU A 183 14.61 -1.13 1.98
CA GLU A 183 15.78 -0.76 1.17
C GLU A 183 15.40 -0.12 -0.18
N SER A 184 14.28 -0.52 -0.78
CA SER A 184 13.85 -0.03 -2.09
C SER A 184 13.04 1.26 -1.99
N PRO A 185 13.51 2.37 -2.60
CA PRO A 185 12.76 3.63 -2.64
C PRO A 185 11.40 3.51 -3.35
N GLU A 186 11.31 2.65 -4.37
CA GLU A 186 10.07 2.42 -5.10
C GLU A 186 9.00 1.81 -4.20
N PHE A 187 9.34 0.79 -3.42
CA PHE A 187 8.44 0.20 -2.44
C PHE A 187 8.12 1.18 -1.30
N ASN A 188 9.07 2.01 -0.87
CA ASN A 188 8.81 3.04 0.16
C ASN A 188 7.77 4.07 -0.28
N ILE A 189 7.80 4.51 -1.55
CA ILE A 189 6.77 5.39 -2.09
C ILE A 189 5.40 4.71 -2.07
N HIS A 190 5.38 3.41 -2.34
CA HIS A 190 4.18 2.59 -2.37
C HIS A 190 3.57 2.42 -0.99
N ASN A 191 4.36 1.95 -0.02
CA ASN A 191 3.98 1.84 1.39
C ASN A 191 3.51 3.19 1.94
N MET A 192 4.17 4.28 1.57
CA MET A 192 3.74 5.63 1.94
C MET A 192 2.35 5.95 1.38
N GLY A 193 2.09 5.64 0.10
CA GLY A 193 0.76 5.77 -0.50
C GLY A 193 -0.31 5.03 0.30
N SER A 194 -0.02 3.80 0.69
CA SER A 194 -0.88 2.93 1.49
C SER A 194 -1.16 3.50 2.89
N MET A 195 -0.12 3.93 3.60
CA MET A 195 -0.26 4.58 4.92
C MET A 195 -1.08 5.88 4.85
N ILE A 196 -0.88 6.69 3.81
CA ILE A 196 -1.64 7.93 3.57
C ILE A 196 -3.12 7.64 3.38
N GLN A 197 -3.46 6.61 2.59
CA GLN A 197 -4.85 6.18 2.40
C GLN A 197 -5.46 5.72 3.72
N ALA A 198 -4.74 4.91 4.51
CA ALA A 198 -5.17 4.45 5.82
C ALA A 198 -5.49 5.62 6.77
N ILE A 199 -4.60 6.63 6.83
CA ILE A 199 -4.82 7.85 7.61
C ILE A 199 -6.07 8.60 7.12
N GLN A 200 -6.24 8.73 5.81
CA GLN A 200 -7.40 9.41 5.24
C GLN A 200 -8.71 8.68 5.60
N GLN A 201 -8.72 7.36 5.54
CA GLN A 201 -9.87 6.54 5.95
C GLN A 201 -10.14 6.69 7.45
N PHE A 202 -9.11 6.61 8.29
CA PHE A 202 -9.21 6.81 9.73
C PHE A 202 -9.84 8.17 10.11
N ILE A 203 -9.52 9.22 9.35
CA ILE A 203 -10.11 10.56 9.54
C ILE A 203 -11.58 10.61 9.13
N LYS A 204 -11.93 10.00 7.98
CA LYS A 204 -13.28 10.10 7.38
C LYS A 204 -14.30 9.14 7.97
N LYS A 205 -13.87 7.93 8.25
CA LYS A 205 -14.69 6.78 8.62
C LYS A 205 -14.29 6.33 10.02
N GLU A 206 -15.27 5.86 10.79
CA GLU A 206 -15.01 5.28 12.12
C GLU A 206 -14.30 3.90 12.03
N GLU A 207 -14.20 3.35 10.83
CA GLU A 207 -13.53 2.09 10.50
C GLU A 207 -12.66 2.28 9.25
N ILE A 208 -11.56 1.54 9.14
CA ILE A 208 -10.79 1.47 7.88
C ILE A 208 -11.43 0.35 7.06
N GLU A 209 -11.92 0.68 5.86
CA GLU A 209 -12.41 -0.33 4.93
C GLU A 209 -11.20 -1.08 4.36
N LEU A 210 -11.12 -2.30 4.86
CA LEU A 210 -10.16 -3.32 4.54
C LEU A 210 -10.59 -3.98 3.22
N ILE A 211 -10.09 -3.50 2.06
CA ILE A 211 -10.34 -4.12 0.75
C ILE A 211 -9.33 -5.24 0.51
N GLU A 212 -9.72 -6.46 0.80
CA GLU A 212 -8.91 -7.67 0.62
C GLU A 212 -8.45 -7.82 -0.85
N GLU A 213 -7.13 -8.00 -1.06
CA GLU A 213 -6.62 -8.42 -2.36
C GLU A 213 -7.10 -9.84 -2.65
N LYS A 214 -7.75 -10.01 -3.80
CA LYS A 214 -8.31 -11.30 -4.20
C LYS A 214 -7.44 -11.96 -5.24
N THR A 215 -7.46 -13.29 -5.23
CA THR A 215 -6.83 -14.08 -6.27
C THR A 215 -7.33 -13.67 -7.66
N LYS A 216 -6.37 -13.44 -8.56
CA LYS A 216 -6.63 -13.05 -9.95
C LYS A 216 -6.09 -14.10 -10.91
N ILE A 217 -6.83 -14.31 -12.00
CA ILE A 217 -6.47 -15.24 -13.07
C ILE A 217 -6.40 -14.44 -14.37
N GLN A 218 -5.35 -14.68 -15.14
CA GLN A 218 -5.18 -14.20 -16.50
C GLN A 218 -4.95 -15.39 -17.43
N VAL A 219 -5.52 -15.33 -18.62
CA VAL A 219 -5.32 -16.35 -19.66
C VAL A 219 -5.00 -15.69 -20.98
N TYR A 220 -3.86 -16.05 -21.56
CA TYR A 220 -3.45 -15.52 -22.85
C TYR A 220 -3.04 -16.61 -23.85
N PHE A 221 -3.18 -16.28 -25.13
CA PHE A 221 -2.77 -17.09 -26.27
C PHE A 221 -1.58 -16.42 -26.95
N ARG A 222 -0.59 -17.21 -27.39
CA ARG A 222 0.48 -16.72 -28.25
C ARG A 222 0.62 -17.54 -29.52
N LEU A 223 0.83 -16.83 -30.63
CA LEU A 223 1.40 -17.34 -31.88
C LEU A 223 2.82 -16.82 -32.00
N TYR A 224 3.78 -17.71 -32.24
CA TYR A 224 5.19 -17.33 -32.32
C TYR A 224 5.94 -18.16 -33.35
N GLY A 225 7.01 -17.58 -33.90
CA GLY A 225 7.81 -18.21 -34.94
C GLY A 225 8.97 -17.32 -35.35
N ASP A 226 9.50 -17.54 -36.55
CA ASP A 226 10.50 -16.65 -37.14
C ASP A 226 9.89 -15.28 -37.52
N ASP A 227 10.36 -14.63 -38.57
CA ASP A 227 9.76 -13.40 -39.06
C ASP A 227 8.41 -13.66 -39.78
N PHE A 228 7.29 -13.09 -39.27
CA PHE A 228 5.98 -13.13 -39.91
C PHE A 228 5.22 -11.78 -39.84
N PRO A 229 4.25 -11.54 -40.75
CA PRO A 229 3.50 -10.29 -40.79
C PRO A 229 2.41 -10.22 -39.70
N LEU A 230 2.69 -9.48 -38.63
CA LEU A 230 1.77 -9.26 -37.50
C LEU A 230 0.43 -8.66 -37.94
N ASP A 231 0.46 -7.68 -38.85
CA ASP A 231 -0.75 -7.01 -39.35
C ASP A 231 -1.68 -7.98 -40.08
N GLU A 232 -1.13 -8.91 -40.88
CA GLU A 232 -1.94 -9.93 -41.55
C GLU A 232 -2.55 -10.91 -40.55
N VAL A 233 -1.81 -11.27 -39.49
CA VAL A 233 -2.34 -12.13 -38.41
C VAL A 233 -3.51 -11.43 -37.71
N THR A 234 -3.35 -10.16 -37.35
CA THR A 234 -4.40 -9.32 -36.74
C THR A 234 -5.63 -9.23 -37.65
N GLU A 235 -5.45 -8.88 -38.93
CA GLU A 235 -6.55 -8.76 -39.90
C GLU A 235 -7.29 -10.08 -40.08
N LYS A 236 -6.55 -11.19 -40.23
CA LYS A 236 -7.13 -12.51 -40.49
C LYS A 236 -7.87 -13.06 -39.28
N LEU A 237 -7.33 -12.89 -38.08
CA LEU A 237 -8.01 -13.33 -36.86
C LEU A 237 -9.16 -12.39 -36.48
N GLY A 238 -9.13 -11.11 -36.92
CA GLY A 238 -10.12 -10.11 -36.54
C GLY A 238 -10.15 -9.88 -35.02
N LEU A 239 -8.97 -9.95 -34.38
CA LEU A 239 -8.74 -9.69 -32.97
C LEU A 239 -7.59 -8.70 -32.87
N GLU A 240 -7.72 -7.68 -32.04
CA GLU A 240 -6.61 -6.80 -31.71
C GLU A 240 -5.66 -7.52 -30.73
N PRO A 241 -4.35 -7.62 -31.03
CA PRO A 241 -3.41 -8.20 -30.09
C PRO A 241 -3.28 -7.34 -28.83
N THR A 242 -3.08 -7.98 -27.69
CA THR A 242 -2.70 -7.30 -26.45
C THR A 242 -1.21 -6.98 -26.41
N LYS A 243 -0.41 -7.81 -27.11
CA LYS A 243 1.03 -7.60 -27.23
C LYS A 243 1.53 -8.14 -28.57
N THR A 244 2.52 -7.44 -29.13
CA THR A 244 3.27 -7.91 -30.29
C THR A 244 4.75 -7.69 -30.06
N GLU A 245 5.58 -8.64 -30.47
CA GLU A 245 7.04 -8.56 -30.37
C GLU A 245 7.62 -8.93 -31.73
N LYS A 246 8.58 -8.17 -32.24
CA LYS A 246 9.24 -8.49 -33.51
C LYS A 246 10.61 -9.07 -33.26
N LYS A 247 10.93 -10.18 -33.93
CA LYS A 247 12.25 -10.79 -33.86
C LYS A 247 13.35 -9.77 -34.16
N GLY A 248 14.38 -9.76 -33.32
CA GLY A 248 15.54 -8.88 -33.48
C GLY A 248 15.31 -7.43 -33.03
N GLU A 249 14.10 -7.05 -32.60
CA GLU A 249 13.91 -5.78 -31.89
C GLU A 249 14.48 -5.85 -30.47
N GLU A 250 15.02 -4.72 -30.02
CA GLU A 250 15.62 -4.60 -28.69
C GLU A 250 14.53 -4.65 -27.61
N ILE A 251 14.74 -5.52 -26.62
CA ILE A 251 13.85 -5.63 -25.47
C ILE A 251 14.12 -4.45 -24.55
N ILE A 252 13.12 -3.56 -24.45
CA ILE A 252 13.15 -2.41 -23.55
C ILE A 252 12.55 -2.83 -22.21
N PRO A 253 13.29 -2.76 -21.09
CA PRO A 253 12.73 -3.09 -19.79
C PRO A 253 11.60 -2.11 -19.39
N PRO A 254 10.70 -2.49 -18.48
CA PRO A 254 9.58 -1.63 -18.06
C PRO A 254 10.02 -0.26 -17.55
N ASN A 255 11.21 -0.17 -16.94
CA ASN A 255 11.78 1.09 -16.45
C ASN A 255 12.41 1.97 -17.55
N GLY A 256 12.35 1.55 -18.83
CA GLY A 256 12.91 2.26 -19.98
C GLY A 256 14.44 2.29 -20.07
N ARG A 257 15.16 1.69 -19.12
CA ARG A 257 16.63 1.76 -19.02
C ARG A 257 17.27 0.50 -19.58
N VAL A 258 17.71 0.59 -20.84
CA VAL A 258 18.49 -0.49 -21.47
C VAL A 258 19.91 -0.51 -20.91
N ASN A 259 20.39 -1.68 -20.48
CA ASN A 259 21.79 -1.84 -20.07
C ASN A 259 22.69 -1.83 -21.32
N PRO A 260 23.59 -0.84 -21.49
CA PRO A 260 24.41 -0.73 -22.70
C PRO A 260 25.40 -1.87 -22.88
N HIS A 261 25.73 -2.61 -21.81
CA HIS A 261 26.60 -3.78 -21.83
C HIS A 261 25.86 -5.10 -21.98
N PHE A 262 24.52 -5.09 -21.88
CA PHE A 262 23.72 -6.30 -21.94
C PHE A 262 22.39 -6.02 -22.63
N ARG A 263 22.47 -5.92 -23.96
CA ARG A 263 21.31 -5.75 -24.84
C ARG A 263 20.66 -7.09 -25.10
N ARG A 264 19.34 -7.15 -24.91
CA ARG A 264 18.53 -8.32 -25.21
C ARG A 264 17.65 -8.01 -26.41
N TYR A 265 17.39 -9.00 -27.23
CA TYR A 265 16.55 -8.88 -28.42
C TYR A 265 15.54 -10.02 -28.42
N TYR A 266 14.36 -9.78 -28.98
CA TYR A 266 13.37 -10.83 -29.09
C TYR A 266 13.89 -11.94 -29.99
N PRO A 267 13.90 -13.21 -29.52
CA PRO A 267 14.42 -14.33 -30.30
C PRO A 267 13.51 -14.68 -31.48
N ASP A 268 12.22 -14.34 -31.36
CA ASP A 268 11.12 -14.78 -32.20
C ASP A 268 10.17 -13.59 -32.46
N THR A 269 9.37 -13.65 -33.52
CA THR A 269 8.21 -12.75 -33.67
C THR A 269 7.04 -13.37 -32.90
N CYS A 270 6.27 -12.56 -32.19
CA CYS A 270 5.18 -13.01 -31.35
C CYS A 270 3.93 -12.13 -31.53
N TRP A 271 2.78 -12.78 -31.60
CA TRP A 271 1.46 -12.18 -31.56
C TRP A 271 0.70 -12.76 -30.38
N GLU A 272 0.22 -11.91 -29.46
CA GLU A 272 -0.45 -12.32 -28.23
C GLU A 272 -1.86 -11.74 -28.15
N PHE A 273 -2.78 -12.52 -27.59
CA PHE A 273 -4.10 -12.06 -27.18
C PHE A 273 -4.42 -12.53 -25.77
N ASP A 274 -4.84 -11.59 -24.93
CA ASP A 274 -5.18 -11.77 -23.53
C ASP A 274 -6.55 -11.13 -23.22
N ILE A 275 -7.25 -11.65 -22.20
CA ILE A 275 -8.48 -11.09 -21.64
C ILE A 275 -8.26 -10.20 -20.40
N GLY A 276 -7.02 -10.05 -19.97
CA GLY A 276 -6.63 -9.30 -18.77
C GLY A 276 -6.72 -10.15 -17.50
N TYR A 277 -6.23 -9.59 -16.39
CA TYR A 277 -6.47 -10.15 -15.07
C TYR A 277 -7.93 -9.95 -14.64
N GLU A 278 -8.51 -10.99 -14.06
CA GLU A 278 -9.84 -10.96 -13.46
C GLU A 278 -9.80 -11.63 -12.09
N GLU A 279 -10.45 -11.01 -11.10
CA GLU A 279 -10.66 -11.61 -9.78
C GLU A 279 -11.50 -12.88 -9.92
N SER A 280 -10.90 -14.03 -9.64
CA SER A 280 -11.56 -15.32 -9.75
C SER A 280 -10.72 -16.42 -9.12
N ILE A 281 -11.38 -17.40 -8.53
CA ILE A 281 -10.78 -18.71 -8.17
C ILE A 281 -11.26 -19.83 -9.11
N ASP A 282 -12.15 -19.52 -10.06
CA ASP A 282 -12.70 -20.45 -11.04
C ASP A 282 -11.96 -20.31 -12.38
N LEU A 283 -10.97 -21.19 -12.58
CA LEU A 283 -10.21 -21.28 -13.82
C LEU A 283 -11.07 -21.76 -15.00
N ASP A 284 -12.07 -22.62 -14.77
CA ASP A 284 -12.92 -23.16 -15.83
C ASP A 284 -13.76 -22.02 -16.46
N GLU A 285 -14.27 -21.10 -15.65
CA GLU A 285 -14.99 -19.91 -16.12
C GLU A 285 -14.09 -18.98 -16.96
N GLN A 286 -12.87 -18.71 -16.49
CA GLN A 286 -11.93 -17.84 -17.19
C GLN A 286 -11.48 -18.42 -18.53
N LEU A 287 -11.18 -19.72 -18.57
CA LEU A 287 -10.88 -20.42 -19.82
C LEU A 287 -12.08 -20.45 -20.77
N ASP A 288 -13.30 -20.58 -20.24
CA ASP A 288 -14.52 -20.51 -21.02
C ASP A 288 -14.77 -19.12 -21.63
N LYS A 289 -14.48 -18.05 -20.88
CA LYS A 289 -14.54 -16.66 -21.36
C LYS A 289 -13.51 -16.45 -22.47
N PHE A 290 -12.25 -16.83 -22.23
CA PHE A 290 -11.16 -16.76 -23.20
C PHE A 290 -11.47 -17.51 -24.51
N MET A 291 -11.97 -18.75 -24.43
CA MET A 291 -12.30 -19.54 -25.62
C MET A 291 -13.40 -18.91 -26.50
N ARG A 292 -14.29 -18.08 -25.93
CA ARG A 292 -15.33 -17.39 -26.71
C ARG A 292 -14.73 -16.40 -27.71
N SER A 293 -13.60 -15.76 -27.39
CA SER A 293 -12.89 -14.84 -28.29
C SER A 293 -12.40 -15.53 -29.56
N PHE A 294 -12.03 -16.81 -29.44
CA PHE A 294 -11.53 -17.63 -30.55
C PHE A 294 -12.59 -18.50 -31.23
N ARG A 295 -13.88 -18.31 -30.90
CA ARG A 295 -14.97 -19.04 -31.55
C ARG A 295 -14.88 -18.83 -33.07
N SER A 296 -14.98 -19.94 -33.80
CA SER A 296 -14.83 -20.05 -35.26
C SER A 296 -13.49 -19.59 -35.86
N LYS A 297 -12.45 -19.33 -35.05
CA LYS A 297 -11.13 -18.90 -35.53
C LYS A 297 -10.10 -20.02 -35.57
N THR A 298 -10.42 -21.23 -35.09
CA THR A 298 -9.49 -22.36 -35.03
C THR A 298 -8.90 -22.73 -36.39
N PHE A 299 -9.72 -22.71 -37.45
CA PHE A 299 -9.24 -22.95 -38.82
C PHE A 299 -8.26 -21.87 -39.28
N LEU A 300 -8.53 -20.60 -38.99
CA LEU A 300 -7.68 -19.47 -39.37
C LEU A 300 -6.34 -19.51 -38.63
N ILE A 301 -6.36 -19.88 -37.34
CA ILE A 301 -5.15 -20.10 -36.54
C ILE A 301 -4.28 -21.18 -37.21
N ASN A 302 -4.87 -22.32 -37.57
CA ASN A 302 -4.10 -23.41 -38.19
C ASN A 302 -3.59 -23.03 -39.59
N GLU A 303 -4.36 -22.29 -40.37
CA GLU A 303 -3.91 -21.79 -41.67
C GLU A 303 -2.71 -20.84 -41.53
N LEU A 304 -2.72 -19.96 -40.53
CA LEU A 304 -1.58 -19.10 -40.20
C LEU A 304 -0.36 -19.91 -39.73
N ARG A 305 -0.58 -20.91 -38.85
CA ARG A 305 0.46 -21.83 -38.38
C ARG A 305 1.13 -22.55 -39.55
N GLU A 306 0.35 -23.12 -40.47
CA GLU A 306 0.90 -23.82 -41.63
C GLU A 306 1.59 -22.87 -42.62
N LYS A 307 0.99 -21.70 -42.88
CA LYS A 307 1.53 -20.72 -43.83
C LYS A 307 2.88 -20.15 -43.38
N TYR A 308 3.05 -19.89 -42.09
CA TYR A 308 4.21 -19.20 -41.53
C TYR A 308 5.08 -20.07 -40.61
N ASP A 309 4.81 -21.38 -40.56
CA ASP A 309 5.48 -22.34 -39.65
C ASP A 309 5.42 -21.89 -38.18
N LEU A 310 4.26 -21.38 -37.76
CA LEU A 310 4.07 -20.85 -36.41
C LEU A 310 3.77 -21.96 -35.41
N LYS A 311 4.28 -21.75 -34.21
CA LYS A 311 3.90 -22.48 -33.01
C LYS A 311 2.90 -21.66 -32.21
N SER A 312 2.20 -22.32 -31.31
CA SER A 312 1.27 -21.64 -30.42
C SER A 312 1.24 -22.26 -29.03
N PHE A 313 0.97 -21.46 -28.01
CA PHE A 313 0.72 -21.94 -26.65
C PHE A 313 -0.37 -21.12 -25.96
N ILE A 314 -0.93 -21.68 -24.89
CA ILE A 314 -1.83 -20.97 -23.97
C ILE A 314 -1.09 -20.83 -22.64
N GLN A 315 -1.11 -19.64 -22.05
CA GLN A 315 -0.62 -19.41 -20.69
C GLN A 315 -1.80 -19.15 -19.76
N VAL A 316 -1.73 -19.74 -18.57
CA VAL A 316 -2.51 -19.32 -17.41
C VAL A 316 -1.55 -18.67 -16.41
N VAL A 317 -1.86 -17.45 -15.98
CA VAL A 317 -1.12 -16.76 -14.92
C VAL A 317 -2.04 -16.60 -13.72
N LEU A 318 -1.56 -17.04 -12.56
CA LEU A 318 -2.27 -16.98 -11.28
C LEU A 318 -1.53 -16.05 -10.33
N GLN A 319 -2.24 -15.06 -9.82
CA GLN A 319 -1.83 -14.27 -8.66
C GLN A 319 -2.66 -14.77 -7.49
N VAL A 320 -2.05 -15.60 -6.64
CA VAL A 320 -2.71 -16.24 -5.50
C VAL A 320 -2.49 -15.38 -4.27
N GLU A 321 -3.59 -14.84 -3.74
CA GLU A 321 -3.62 -14.01 -2.54
C GLU A 321 -4.26 -14.77 -1.38
N ASN A 322 -3.83 -14.48 -0.15
CA ASN A 322 -4.41 -15.01 1.10
C ASN A 322 -4.59 -16.54 1.15
N GLY A 323 -3.78 -17.28 0.39
CA GLY A 323 -3.90 -18.73 0.27
C GLY A 323 -5.12 -19.23 -0.53
N GLU A 324 -5.90 -18.34 -1.15
CA GLU A 324 -7.05 -18.68 -2.00
C GLU A 324 -6.59 -19.25 -3.35
N SER A 325 -6.18 -20.51 -3.35
CA SER A 325 -5.65 -21.17 -4.53
C SER A 325 -6.76 -21.69 -5.47
N PRO A 326 -6.77 -21.32 -6.76
CA PRO A 326 -7.73 -21.82 -7.73
C PRO A 326 -7.63 -23.34 -7.93
N ALA A 327 -8.76 -23.97 -8.24
CA ALA A 327 -8.75 -25.36 -8.68
C ALA A 327 -8.17 -25.47 -10.10
N LEU A 328 -6.97 -26.04 -10.23
CA LEU A 328 -6.30 -26.21 -11.51
C LEU A 328 -6.82 -27.44 -12.25
N ARG A 329 -7.92 -27.27 -12.96
CA ARG A 329 -8.55 -28.33 -13.76
C ARG A 329 -8.61 -27.92 -15.22
N LEU A 330 -8.28 -28.88 -16.09
CA LEU A 330 -8.53 -28.79 -17.53
C LEU A 330 -9.64 -29.77 -17.90
N ASN A 331 -10.82 -29.23 -18.18
CA ASN A 331 -11.96 -30.05 -18.59
C ASN A 331 -11.86 -30.47 -20.08
N LYS A 332 -12.72 -31.41 -20.50
CA LYS A 332 -12.71 -31.96 -21.87
C LYS A 332 -12.88 -30.91 -22.96
N LYS A 333 -13.61 -29.82 -22.70
CA LYS A 333 -13.85 -28.75 -23.67
C LYS A 333 -12.55 -27.97 -23.92
N ILE A 334 -11.84 -27.62 -22.86
CA ILE A 334 -10.54 -26.92 -22.94
C ILE A 334 -9.50 -27.79 -23.65
N ILE A 335 -9.38 -29.05 -23.27
CA ILE A 335 -8.44 -30.00 -23.91
C ILE A 335 -8.72 -30.12 -25.42
N ARG A 336 -10.01 -30.21 -25.80
CA ARG A 336 -10.39 -30.26 -27.23
C ARG A 336 -10.04 -28.97 -27.97
N PHE A 337 -10.29 -27.81 -27.35
CA PHE A 337 -9.94 -26.53 -27.97
C PHE A 337 -8.44 -26.40 -28.20
N ALA A 338 -7.63 -26.69 -27.17
CA ALA A 338 -6.17 -26.69 -27.26
C ALA A 338 -5.66 -27.63 -28.37
N HIS A 339 -6.25 -28.82 -28.49
CA HIS A 339 -5.95 -29.73 -29.59
C HIS A 339 -6.38 -29.19 -30.96
N GLN A 340 -7.55 -28.53 -31.06
CA GLN A 340 -8.05 -27.98 -32.33
C GLN A 340 -7.18 -26.87 -32.89
N ILE A 341 -6.58 -26.04 -32.03
CA ILE A 341 -5.63 -25.00 -32.44
C ILE A 341 -4.18 -25.50 -32.52
N GLN A 342 -3.96 -26.79 -32.28
CA GLN A 342 -2.65 -27.44 -32.31
C GLN A 342 -1.62 -26.71 -31.42
N THR A 343 -2.05 -26.35 -30.21
CA THR A 343 -1.16 -25.72 -29.22
C THR A 343 -0.07 -26.70 -28.80
N GLU A 344 1.17 -26.21 -28.67
CA GLU A 344 2.32 -27.00 -28.24
C GLU A 344 2.16 -27.42 -26.77
N PHE A 345 1.70 -26.49 -25.94
CA PHE A 345 1.45 -26.70 -24.51
C PHE A 345 0.44 -25.70 -23.94
N ILE A 346 0.00 -25.98 -22.72
CA ILE A 346 -0.68 -25.04 -21.82
C ILE A 346 0.24 -24.90 -20.61
N ASP A 347 0.70 -23.70 -20.32
CA ASP A 347 1.62 -23.44 -19.21
C ASP A 347 0.93 -22.69 -18.06
N PHE A 348 1.46 -22.86 -16.85
CA PHE A 348 0.91 -22.29 -15.62
C PHE A 348 2.02 -21.53 -14.86
N ASP A 349 1.89 -20.20 -14.83
CA ASP A 349 2.73 -19.35 -13.99
C ASP A 349 1.96 -19.01 -12.72
N MET A 350 2.59 -19.22 -11.57
CA MET A 350 1.99 -18.97 -10.27
C MET A 350 2.84 -18.02 -9.46
N TYR A 351 2.28 -16.86 -9.14
CA TYR A 351 2.79 -15.92 -8.16
C TYR A 351 1.98 -16.13 -6.88
N VAL A 352 2.59 -16.80 -5.90
CA VAL A 352 1.96 -17.04 -4.61
C VAL A 352 2.48 -15.98 -3.66
N MET A 353 1.60 -15.06 -3.28
CA MET A 353 1.91 -14.07 -2.28
C MET A 353 1.84 -14.71 -0.88
N PRO A 354 2.71 -14.28 0.07
CA PRO A 354 2.81 -14.88 1.39
C PRO A 354 1.45 -15.08 2.08
N TYR A 355 1.29 -16.26 2.67
CA TYR A 355 0.25 -16.62 3.63
C TYR A 355 0.50 -15.85 4.92
N ASP A 356 0.29 -14.56 4.94
CA ASP A 356 0.12 -13.91 6.23
C ASP A 356 -1.32 -14.17 6.69
N GLU A 357 -1.51 -14.57 7.95
CA GLU A 357 -2.85 -14.71 8.55
C GLU A 357 -3.54 -13.33 8.69
N ASN A 358 -2.85 -12.28 8.25
CA ASN A 358 -3.27 -10.91 8.15
C ASN A 358 -3.60 -10.59 6.69
N LEU A 359 -4.88 -10.32 6.43
CA LEU A 359 -5.42 -9.85 5.14
C LEU A 359 -4.49 -8.80 4.50
N ARG A 360 -4.10 -9.03 3.23
CA ARG A 360 -3.45 -8.01 2.39
C ARG A 360 -4.53 -7.15 1.78
N PHE A 361 -4.38 -5.84 1.91
CA PHE A 361 -5.34 -4.88 1.36
C PHE A 361 -4.87 -4.31 0.03
N GLU A 362 -5.78 -3.79 -0.79
CA GLU A 362 -5.51 -3.05 -2.05
C GLU A 362 -4.45 -1.93 -1.93
N SER A 363 -3.99 -1.63 -0.72
CA SER A 363 -2.86 -0.77 -0.48
C SER A 363 -1.58 -1.60 -0.43
N ASP A 364 -1.01 -1.83 -1.61
CA ASP A 364 0.26 -2.49 -1.81
C ASP A 364 1.28 -2.20 -0.67
N GLY A 365 1.69 -3.25 0.06
CA GLY A 365 2.78 -3.22 1.05
C GLY A 365 2.43 -2.74 2.47
N VAL A 366 1.15 -2.55 2.82
CA VAL A 366 0.72 -2.40 4.22
C VAL A 366 -0.30 -3.48 4.58
N ASN A 367 0.06 -4.32 5.55
CA ASN A 367 -0.80 -5.35 6.12
C ASN A 367 -1.56 -4.76 7.31
N PHE A 368 -2.82 -5.14 7.53
CA PHE A 368 -3.52 -4.77 8.75
C PHE A 368 -3.91 -6.03 9.49
N LYS A 369 -3.75 -6.00 10.80
CA LYS A 369 -4.22 -7.07 11.67
C LYS A 369 -5.49 -6.59 12.35
N GLY A 370 -6.65 -7.04 11.87
CA GLY A 370 -7.92 -6.70 12.51
C GLY A 370 -9.18 -6.78 11.65
N ARG A 371 -9.81 -7.97 11.68
CA ARG A 371 -11.23 -8.31 11.43
C ARG A 371 -11.78 -8.28 10.00
N ASN A 372 -12.13 -9.50 9.54
CA ASN A 372 -13.40 -9.76 8.86
C ASN A 372 -14.54 -9.22 9.74
N MET A 373 -15.38 -8.36 9.17
CA MET A 373 -16.71 -8.14 9.73
C MET A 373 -17.55 -9.39 9.46
N ASP A 374 -18.17 -9.94 10.50
CA ASP A 374 -19.25 -10.92 10.35
C ASP A 374 -20.39 -10.38 9.47
#